data_AF-A0A3C1I5K1-F1
#
_entry.id   AF-A0A3C1I5K1-F1
#
_cell.length_a   1.000
_cell.length_b   1.000
_cell.length_c   1.000
_cell.angle_alpha   90.00
_cell.angle_beta   90.00
_cell.angle_gamma   90.00
#
_symmetry.space_group_name_H-M   'P 1'
#
loop_
_entity.id
_entity.type
_entity.pdbx_description
1 polymer ?
#
loop_
_entity_poly.entity_id
_entity_poly.type
_entity_poly.pdbx_seq_one_letter_code
_entity_poly.pdbx_strand_id
1 'polypeptide(L)'
;MEINFAELLILFIVLYLLNEVVKLNSRVKGLKYTLDKISKQADVPNNALDNELKQLLNEGKDVKAVKRARETLGLSLIEAKQYVDALKMEG
;
A
#
# COMPACT_ATOMS: atom_id res chain seq x y z
N MET A 1 48.07 -19.00 7.25
CA MET A 1 47.13 -18.62 6.18
C MET A 1 47.25 -17.12 6.07
N GLU A 2 47.99 -16.65 5.08
CA GLU A 2 48.21 -15.21 4.87
C GLU A 2 46.92 -14.59 4.31
N ILE A 3 46.39 -13.57 4.96
CA ILE A 3 45.20 -12.86 4.47
C ILE A 3 45.62 -12.08 3.24
N ASN A 4 45.08 -12.45 2.09
CA ASN A 4 45.41 -11.77 0.84
C ASN A 4 44.79 -10.38 0.83
N PHE A 5 45.49 -9.39 0.27
CA PHE A 5 44.98 -8.01 0.12
C PHE A 5 43.61 -7.96 -0.58
N ALA A 6 43.37 -8.89 -1.52
CA ALA A 6 42.08 -9.05 -2.19
C ALA A 6 40.94 -9.46 -1.22
N GLU A 7 41.21 -10.29 -0.22
CA GLU A 7 40.21 -10.71 0.79
C GLU A 7 39.79 -9.52 1.66
N LEU A 8 40.73 -8.65 2.00
CA LEU A 8 40.44 -7.42 2.75
C LEU A 8 39.58 -6.45 1.94
N LEU A 9 39.89 -6.27 0.64
CA LEU A 9 39.08 -5.44 -0.26
C LEU A 9 37.65 -5.96 -0.40
N ILE A 10 37.48 -7.28 -0.56
CA ILE A 10 36.15 -7.91 -0.63
C ILE A 10 35.39 -7.67 0.66
N LEU A 11 36.03 -7.83 1.83
CA LEU A 11 35.39 -7.58 3.12
C LEU A 11 34.91 -6.12 3.25
N PHE A 12 35.73 -5.15 2.82
CA PHE A 12 35.35 -3.73 2.83
C PHE A 12 34.17 -3.43 1.89
N ILE A 13 34.15 -4.03 0.70
CA ILE A 13 33.03 -3.89 -0.24
C ILE A 13 31.75 -4.49 0.35
N VAL A 14 31.83 -5.68 0.95
CA VAL A 14 30.68 -6.33 1.59
C VAL A 14 30.16 -5.46 2.74
N LEU A 15 31.04 -4.95 3.61
CA LEU A 15 30.65 -4.04 4.69
C LEU A 15 29.99 -2.76 4.16
N TYR A 16 30.52 -2.18 3.08
CA TYR A 16 29.94 -1.00 2.45
C TYR A 16 28.52 -1.28 1.93
N LEU A 17 28.32 -2.39 1.21
CA LEU A 17 27.02 -2.78 0.67
C LEU A 17 25.99 -3.05 1.79
N LEU A 18 26.41 -3.69 2.89
CA LEU A 18 25.53 -3.93 4.05
C LEU A 18 25.01 -2.62 4.65
N ASN A 19 25.86 -1.60 4.76
CA ASN A 19 25.46 -0.29 5.27
C ASN A 19 24.43 0.40 4.38
N GLU A 20 24.57 0.32 3.05
CA GLU A 20 23.59 0.90 2.13
C GLU A 20 22.23 0.19 2.17
N VAL A 21 22.21 -1.14 2.33
CA VAL A 21 20.96 -1.90 2.50
C VAL A 21 20.22 -1.46 3.78
N VAL A 22 20.94 -1.24 4.88
CA VAL A 22 20.35 -0.75 6.14
C VAL A 22 19.80 0.68 5.98
N LYS A 23 20.53 1.55 5.29
CA LYS A 23 20.11 2.94 5.02
C LYS A 23 18.87 3.02 4.14
N LEU A 24 18.75 2.11 3.17
CA LEU A 24 17.59 2.02 2.29
C LEU A 24 16.34 1.59 3.06
N ASN A 25 16.47 0.62 3.96
CA ASN A 25 15.36 0.17 4.82
C ASN A 25 14.80 1.30 5.71
N SER A 26 15.65 2.20 6.19
CA SER A 26 15.22 3.35 7.01
C SER A 26 14.35 4.34 6.23
N ARG A 27 14.63 4.57 4.93
CA ARG A 27 13.82 5.43 4.07
C ARG A 27 12.44 4.83 3.78
N VAL A 28 12.39 3.52 3.55
CA VAL A 28 11.12 2.78 3.35
C VAL A 28 10.22 2.88 4.59
N LYS A 29 10.79 2.77 5.80
CA LYS A 29 10.03 2.94 7.06
C LYS A 29 9.43 4.34 7.20
N GLY A 30 10.16 5.39 6.81
CA GLY A 30 9.67 6.77 6.84
C GLY A 30 8.48 7.02 5.89
N LEU A 31 8.50 6.42 4.69
CA LEU A 31 7.39 6.49 3.75
C LEU A 31 6.13 5.81 4.29
N LYS A 32 6.26 4.62 4.87
CA LYS A 32 5.13 3.90 5.49
C LYS A 32 4.53 4.70 6.65
N TYR A 33 5.36 5.35 7.46
CA TYR A 33 4.90 6.18 8.57
C TYR A 33 4.16 7.45 8.10
N THR A 34 4.63 8.06 7.01
CA THR A 34 3.98 9.22 6.40
C THR A 34 2.62 8.81 5.80
N LEU A 35 2.55 7.64 5.14
CA LEU A 35 1.29 7.08 4.64
C LEU A 35 0.28 6.79 5.76
N ASP A 36 0.71 6.20 6.89
CA ASP A 36 -0.18 5.91 8.04
C ASP A 36 -0.73 7.19 8.69
N LYS A 37 0.07 8.27 8.68
CA LYS A 37 -0.41 9.58 9.15
C LYS A 37 -1.36 10.23 8.18
N ILE A 38 -1.11 10.14 6.87
CA ILE A 38 -2.02 10.67 5.86
C ILE A 38 -3.33 9.88 5.86
N SER A 39 -3.32 8.56 6.01
CA SER A 39 -4.55 7.75 6.07
C SER A 39 -5.38 8.01 7.32
N LYS A 40 -4.75 8.36 8.46
CA LYS A 40 -5.46 8.70 9.70
C LYS A 40 -5.96 10.14 9.76
N GLN A 41 -5.30 11.06 9.04
CA GLN A 41 -5.58 12.50 9.11
C GLN A 41 -6.35 13.00 7.90
N ALA A 42 -6.24 12.34 6.75
CA ALA A 42 -7.25 12.42 5.72
C ALA A 42 -8.44 11.59 6.20
N ASP A 43 -9.51 12.28 6.59
CA ASP A 43 -10.86 11.80 6.32
C ASP A 43 -10.92 11.61 4.79
N VAL A 44 -10.42 10.45 4.33
CA VAL A 44 -10.53 10.06 2.93
C VAL A 44 -12.02 10.20 2.59
N PRO A 45 -12.42 10.67 1.41
CA PRO A 45 -13.83 10.84 1.03
C PRO A 45 -14.69 9.55 1.04
N ASN A 46 -14.19 8.47 1.66
CA ASN A 46 -14.86 7.22 1.99
C ASN A 46 -16.28 7.46 2.48
N ASN A 47 -16.56 8.50 3.26
CA ASN A 47 -17.90 8.72 3.80
C ASN A 47 -18.94 8.92 2.67
N ALA A 48 -18.62 9.74 1.67
CA ALA A 48 -19.57 10.05 0.58
C ALA A 48 -19.61 8.92 -0.46
N LEU A 49 -18.43 8.40 -0.81
CA LEU A 49 -18.29 7.33 -1.81
C LEU A 49 -18.85 6.01 -1.26
N ASP A 50 -18.55 5.67 -0.01
CA ASP A 50 -19.05 4.45 0.63
C ASP A 50 -20.55 4.52 0.88
N ASN A 51 -21.11 5.70 1.18
CA ASN A 51 -22.56 5.87 1.23
C ASN A 51 -23.19 5.64 -0.15
N GLU A 52 -22.59 6.17 -1.22
CA GLU A 52 -23.04 5.93 -2.61
C GLU A 52 -22.95 4.43 -2.96
N LEU A 53 -21.86 3.76 -2.60
CA LEU A 53 -21.67 2.33 -2.83
C LEU A 53 -22.63 1.47 -2.01
N LYS A 54 -22.83 1.78 -0.72
CA LYS A 54 -23.80 1.10 0.15
C LYS A 54 -25.22 1.26 -0.38
N GLN A 55 -25.57 2.44 -0.89
CA GLN A 55 -26.87 2.64 -1.56
C GLN A 55 -26.99 1.75 -2.81
N LEU A 56 -25.97 1.71 -3.67
CA LEU A 56 -25.97 0.86 -4.87
C LEU A 56 -26.05 -0.64 -4.52
N LEU A 57 -25.38 -1.05 -3.44
CA LEU A 57 -25.45 -2.42 -2.91
C LEU A 57 -26.85 -2.76 -2.37
N ASN A 58 -27.47 -1.85 -1.61
CA ASN A 58 -28.85 -2.01 -1.12
C ASN A 58 -29.87 -2.08 -2.27
N GLU A 59 -29.60 -1.40 -3.38
CA GLU A 59 -30.41 -1.47 -4.60
C GLU A 59 -30.12 -2.72 -5.46
N GLY A 60 -29.22 -3.62 -5.02
CA GLY A 60 -28.83 -4.84 -5.74
C GLY A 60 -27.96 -4.59 -6.99
N LYS A 61 -27.34 -3.42 -7.09
CA LYS A 61 -26.55 -2.98 -8.25
C LYS A 61 -25.04 -3.20 -8.04
N ASP A 62 -24.66 -4.41 -7.61
CA ASP A 62 -23.28 -4.79 -7.27
C ASP A 62 -22.27 -4.45 -8.37
N VAL A 63 -22.60 -4.72 -9.64
CA VAL A 63 -21.72 -4.41 -10.79
C VAL A 63 -21.50 -2.90 -10.95
N LYS A 64 -22.52 -2.08 -10.66
CA LYS A 64 -22.43 -0.62 -10.74
C LYS A 64 -21.61 -0.06 -9.58
N ALA A 65 -21.73 -0.63 -8.39
CA ALA A 65 -20.89 -0.31 -7.25
C ALA A 65 -19.40 -0.58 -7.55
N VAL A 66 -19.08 -1.77 -8.06
CA VAL A 66 -17.70 -2.12 -8.44
C VAL A 66 -17.16 -1.18 -9.52
N LYS A 67 -17.97 -0.85 -10.53
CA LYS A 67 -17.57 0.11 -11.57
C LYS A 67 -17.28 1.49 -11.00
N ARG A 68 -18.11 1.98 -10.08
CA ARG A 68 -17.97 3.29 -9.44
C ARG A 68 -16.73 3.35 -8.54
N ALA A 69 -16.48 2.30 -7.75
CA ALA A 69 -15.27 2.17 -6.94
C ALA A 69 -14.02 2.19 -7.82
N ARG A 70 -14.03 1.46 -8.95
CA ARG A 70 -12.93 1.41 -9.92
C ARG A 70 -12.62 2.78 -10.54
N GLU A 71 -13.65 3.50 -10.99
CA GLU A 71 -13.51 4.79 -11.65
C GLU A 71 -13.07 5.91 -10.70
N THR A 72 -13.50 5.84 -9.44
CA THR A 72 -13.29 6.93 -8.47
C THR A 72 -12.02 6.73 -7.65
N LEU A 73 -11.69 5.49 -7.28
CA LEU A 73 -10.50 5.16 -6.48
C LEU A 73 -9.30 4.75 -7.34
N GLY A 74 -9.48 4.60 -8.67
CA GLY A 74 -8.42 4.17 -9.59
C GLY A 74 -7.96 2.72 -9.38
N LEU A 75 -8.76 1.92 -8.68
CA LEU A 75 -8.47 0.53 -8.35
C LEU A 75 -8.49 -0.37 -9.58
N SER A 76 -7.77 -1.49 -9.54
CA SER A 76 -7.97 -2.57 -10.50
C SER A 76 -9.34 -3.24 -10.29
N LEU A 77 -9.78 -4.04 -11.26
CA LEU A 77 -11.10 -4.70 -11.19
C LEU A 77 -11.22 -5.61 -9.95
N ILE A 78 -10.13 -6.30 -9.59
CA ILE A 78 -10.08 -7.20 -8.43
C ILE A 78 -10.15 -6.39 -7.13
N GLU A 79 -9.34 -5.34 -7.02
CA GLU A 79 -9.31 -4.48 -5.84
C GLU A 79 -10.64 -3.75 -5.63
N ALA A 80 -11.26 -3.24 -6.71
CA ALA A 80 -12.57 -2.61 -6.65
C ALA A 80 -13.67 -3.58 -6.17
N LYS A 81 -13.60 -4.85 -6.59
CA LYS A 81 -14.50 -5.89 -6.11
C LYS A 81 -14.28 -6.19 -4.63
N GLN A 82 -13.03 -6.39 -4.21
CA GLN A 82 -12.69 -6.62 -2.81
C GLN A 82 -13.15 -5.47 -1.90
N TYR A 83 -13.02 -4.24 -2.37
CA TYR A 83 -13.49 -3.06 -1.65
C TYR A 83 -15.01 -3.07 -1.44
N VAL A 84 -15.77 -3.32 -2.51
CA VAL A 84 -17.24 -3.40 -2.45
C VAL A 84 -17.72 -4.59 -1.62
N ASP A 85 -17.04 -5.74 -1.73
CA ASP A 85 -17.34 -6.92 -0.92
C ASP A 85 -17.08 -6.65 0.58
N ALA A 86 -16.01 -5.92 0.93
CA ALA A 86 -15.75 -5.49 2.31
C ALA A 86 -16.85 -4.56 2.84
N LEU A 87 -17.29 -3.59 2.04
CA LEU A 87 -18.41 -2.69 2.40
C LEU A 87 -19.73 -3.44 2.61
N LYS A 88 -19.94 -4.55 1.89
CA LYS A 88 -21.11 -5.42 2.05
C LYS A 88 -21.04 -6.29 3.32
N MET A 89 -19.84 -6.57 3.82
CA MET A 89 -19.63 -7.33 5.07
C MET A 89 -19.70 -6.47 6.33
N GLU A 90 -19.48 -5.16 6.20
CA GLU A 90 -19.60 -4.20 7.31
C GLU A 90 -21.03 -3.70 7.57
N GLY A 91 -21.99 -4.04 6.70
CA GLY A 91 -23.42 -3.69 6.83
C GLY A 91 -24.28 -4.88 7.22
#